data_AF-A0A8H8UJ13-F1
#
_entry.id   AF-A0A8H8UJ13-F1
#
_cell.length_a   1.000
_cell.length_b   1.000
_cell.length_c   1.000
_cell.angle_alpha   90.00
_cell.angle_beta   90.00
_cell.angle_gamma   90.00
#
_symmetry.space_group_name_H-M   'P 1'
#
loop_
_entity.id
_entity.type
_entity.pdbx_description
1 polymer ?
#
loop_
_entity_poly.entity_id
_entity_poly.type
_entity_poly.pdbx_seq_one_letter_code
_entity_poly.pdbx_strand_id
1 'polypeptide(L)'
;MQLWACGFNAWGQLQFADNKHAECLNSDGTTQQPTLNDLPKDLEKFECVLVDPNIEVLKTSHSATIIRQSSQLVQTGSPDHFFQYLKSEDCQVPNEHIAQTLSEKVAAFKSDTLSTYESLDKYKSGIPIIIDSTAVEDVKNVIANDTSFYALTKSGKVLSWGDVRHQNSLGREVNEDSPADVPCVIEDLASDPITGIKKISAGGYIAGALTNENDLYVWGGRQGQETPLPDMSGIPDSVDIEGEDILDFGVGDRHIVVLTMSHRLWVIGNNSNGQCGDGSNNEIGAWKEVILPLDKGQKIVKVYGGYKTSFAIVDGEAE
;
A
#
# COMPACT_ATOMS: atom_id res chain seq x y z
N MET A 1 9.85 -17.99 5.13
CA MET A 1 8.66 -17.12 5.25
C MET A 1 7.58 -17.57 4.28
N GLN A 2 6.34 -17.20 4.55
CA GLN A 2 5.19 -17.42 3.66
C GLN A 2 4.50 -16.08 3.37
N LEU A 3 4.13 -15.84 2.12
CA LEU A 3 3.24 -14.74 1.72
C LEU A 3 1.82 -15.27 1.67
N TRP A 4 0.96 -14.67 2.47
CA TRP A 4 -0.48 -14.88 2.42
C TRP A 4 -1.13 -13.68 1.76
N ALA A 5 -2.09 -13.90 0.87
CA ALA A 5 -2.80 -12.83 0.18
C ALA A 5 -4.30 -13.11 0.09
N CYS A 6 -5.09 -12.04 0.07
CA CYS A 6 -6.52 -12.06 -0.24
C CYS A 6 -6.90 -10.87 -1.13
N GLY A 7 -8.11 -10.90 -1.67
CA GLY A 7 -8.70 -9.81 -2.44
C GLY A 7 -8.75 -10.02 -3.95
N PHE A 8 -8.87 -8.89 -4.66
CA PHE A 8 -9.03 -8.83 -6.10
C PHE A 8 -7.84 -9.43 -6.84
N ASN A 9 -8.09 -10.40 -7.71
CA ASN A 9 -7.03 -11.18 -8.36
C ASN A 9 -7.16 -11.22 -9.88
N ALA A 10 -7.93 -10.30 -10.50
CA ALA A 10 -7.91 -10.19 -11.95
C ALA A 10 -6.47 -10.05 -12.47
N TRP A 11 -6.22 -10.62 -13.66
CA TRP A 11 -4.89 -10.69 -14.28
C TRP A 11 -3.83 -11.50 -13.50
N GLY A 12 -4.20 -12.20 -12.42
CA GLY A 12 -3.28 -13.04 -11.66
C GLY A 12 -2.31 -12.23 -10.80
N GLN A 13 -2.71 -11.05 -10.34
CA GLN A 13 -1.86 -10.17 -9.52
C GLN A 13 -1.46 -10.75 -8.16
N LEU A 14 -2.12 -11.83 -7.70
CA LEU A 14 -1.78 -12.58 -6.49
C LEU A 14 -1.09 -13.93 -6.78
N GLN A 15 -0.73 -14.23 -8.04
CA GLN A 15 -0.12 -15.50 -8.43
C GLN A 15 1.40 -15.38 -8.57
N PHE A 16 2.14 -15.65 -7.49
CA PHE A 16 3.60 -15.46 -7.43
C PHE A 16 4.42 -16.72 -7.65
N ALA A 17 3.80 -17.89 -7.56
CA ALA A 17 4.45 -19.17 -7.85
C ALA A 17 4.50 -19.41 -9.37
N ASP A 18 5.56 -20.07 -9.85
CA ASP A 18 5.71 -20.57 -11.23
C ASP A 18 4.73 -21.73 -11.52
N ASN A 19 3.44 -21.53 -11.30
CA ASN A 19 2.45 -22.42 -11.87
C ASN A 19 2.32 -22.04 -13.35
N LYS A 20 3.00 -22.81 -14.19
CA LYS A 20 2.80 -22.89 -15.63
C LYS A 20 1.34 -23.19 -15.96
N HIS A 21 0.47 -22.21 -15.89
CA HIS A 21 -0.89 -22.29 -16.41
C HIS A 21 -1.27 -20.95 -17.01
N ALA A 22 -0.87 -20.73 -18.26
CA ALA A 22 -1.61 -19.90 -19.21
C ALA A 22 -1.14 -20.08 -20.67
N GLU A 23 -0.78 -21.29 -21.10
CA GLU A 23 -1.00 -21.68 -22.50
C GLU A 23 -1.61 -23.08 -22.49
N CYS A 24 -2.94 -23.15 -22.40
CA CYS A 24 -3.66 -24.38 -22.72
C CYS A 24 -3.53 -24.61 -24.23
N LEU A 25 -2.42 -25.22 -24.64
CA LEU A 25 -2.25 -25.71 -25.99
C LEU A 25 -3.18 -26.92 -26.18
N ASN A 26 -4.07 -26.83 -27.16
CA ASN A 26 -4.75 -28.01 -27.69
C ASN A 26 -3.70 -29.02 -28.18
N SER A 27 -4.06 -30.30 -28.28
CA SER A 27 -3.17 -31.35 -28.82
C SER A 27 -2.69 -31.11 -30.26
N ASP A 28 -3.27 -30.12 -30.94
CA ASP A 28 -2.91 -29.67 -32.30
C ASP A 28 -2.00 -28.42 -32.32
N GLY A 29 -1.59 -27.90 -31.16
CA GLY A 29 -0.70 -26.74 -31.04
C GLY A 29 -1.42 -25.38 -31.13
N THR A 30 -2.75 -25.34 -31.10
CA THR A 30 -3.51 -24.08 -31.03
C THR A 30 -3.77 -23.65 -29.58
N THR A 31 -3.74 -22.35 -29.31
CA THR A 31 -4.07 -21.81 -27.97
C THR A 31 -5.59 -21.81 -27.75
N GLN A 32 -6.07 -22.40 -26.66
CA GLN A 32 -7.43 -22.15 -26.21
C GLN A 32 -7.56 -20.69 -25.79
N GLN A 33 -8.56 -19.99 -26.32
CA GLN A 33 -8.99 -18.73 -25.71
C GLN A 33 -9.47 -19.06 -24.28
N PRO A 34 -8.92 -18.41 -23.25
CA PRO A 34 -9.35 -18.65 -21.88
C PRO A 34 -10.85 -18.40 -21.78
N THR A 35 -11.57 -19.37 -21.23
CA THR A 35 -12.97 -19.16 -20.85
C THR A 35 -13.03 -18.30 -19.58
N LEU A 36 -14.19 -17.72 -19.28
CA LEU A 36 -14.36 -16.93 -18.04
C LEU A 36 -13.99 -17.75 -16.77
N ASN A 37 -14.14 -19.08 -16.82
CA ASN A 37 -13.78 -19.97 -15.72
C ASN A 37 -12.27 -20.17 -15.55
N ASP A 38 -11.48 -19.85 -16.56
CA ASP A 38 -10.01 -19.96 -16.56
C ASP A 38 -9.33 -18.68 -16.04
N LEU A 39 -10.12 -17.61 -15.79
CA LEU A 39 -9.58 -16.38 -15.22
C LEU A 39 -9.23 -16.59 -13.73
N PRO A 40 -8.11 -16.00 -13.27
CA PRO A 40 -7.78 -15.96 -11.86
C PRO A 40 -8.94 -15.41 -11.03
N LYS A 41 -9.32 -16.15 -9.98
CA LYS A 41 -10.42 -15.79 -9.08
C LYS A 41 -9.90 -14.96 -7.93
N ASP A 42 -10.74 -14.01 -7.49
CA ASP A 42 -10.56 -13.27 -6.25
C ASP A 42 -10.44 -14.24 -5.06
N LEU A 43 -9.61 -13.87 -4.09
CA LEU A 43 -9.32 -14.68 -2.91
C LEU A 43 -10.11 -14.14 -1.73
N GLU A 44 -11.23 -14.78 -1.38
CA GLU A 44 -12.12 -14.35 -0.29
C GLU A 44 -11.50 -14.58 1.10
N LYS A 45 -10.47 -15.42 1.18
CA LYS A 45 -9.69 -15.71 2.38
C LYS A 45 -8.22 -15.43 2.11
N PHE A 46 -7.46 -15.21 3.18
CA PHE A 46 -6.00 -15.27 3.06
C PHE A 46 -5.60 -16.68 2.64
N GLU A 47 -4.90 -16.79 1.52
CA GLU A 47 -4.30 -18.02 1.02
C GLU A 47 -2.78 -17.86 0.91
N CYS A 48 -2.03 -18.90 1.22
CA CYS A 48 -0.58 -18.91 1.02
C CYS A 48 -0.27 -18.94 -0.49
N VAL A 49 0.24 -17.82 -1.01
CA VAL A 49 0.51 -17.63 -2.44
C VAL A 49 1.99 -17.75 -2.80
N LEU A 50 2.88 -17.75 -1.81
CA LEU A 50 4.32 -17.92 -2.01
C LEU A 50 5.02 -18.41 -0.74
N VAL A 51 6.02 -19.27 -0.90
CA VAL A 51 6.98 -19.64 0.15
C VAL A 51 8.38 -19.35 -0.35
N ASP A 52 9.14 -18.55 0.40
CA ASP A 52 10.52 -18.19 0.11
C ASP A 52 11.24 -17.83 1.42
N PRO A 53 12.57 -18.05 1.53
CA PRO A 53 13.32 -17.64 2.72
C PRO A 53 13.24 -16.14 3.04
N ASN A 54 13.07 -15.28 2.03
CA ASN A 54 12.98 -13.84 2.20
C ASN A 54 11.89 -13.26 1.29
N ILE A 55 10.83 -12.72 1.89
CA ILE A 55 9.71 -12.12 1.16
C ILE A 55 9.49 -10.69 1.63
N GLU A 56 9.35 -9.77 0.69
CA GLU A 56 8.90 -8.40 0.94
C GLU A 56 7.94 -7.94 -0.16
N VAL A 57 6.78 -7.41 0.23
CA VAL A 57 5.88 -6.72 -0.71
C VAL A 57 6.39 -5.29 -0.88
N LEU A 58 6.80 -4.94 -2.09
CA LEU A 58 7.45 -3.66 -2.37
C LEU A 58 6.43 -2.60 -2.80
N LYS A 59 5.62 -2.92 -3.82
CA LYS A 59 4.63 -2.01 -4.40
C LYS A 59 3.46 -2.79 -5.00
N THR A 60 2.28 -2.18 -4.97
CA THR A 60 1.02 -2.71 -5.49
C THR A 60 0.26 -1.62 -6.23
N SER A 61 -0.39 -1.95 -7.34
CA SER A 61 -1.34 -1.07 -8.03
C SER A 61 -2.72 -1.72 -8.09
N HIS A 62 -3.61 -1.17 -8.93
CA HIS A 62 -4.91 -1.74 -9.24
C HIS A 62 -4.82 -3.14 -9.87
N SER A 63 -3.73 -3.43 -10.56
CA SER A 63 -3.62 -4.58 -11.45
C SER A 63 -2.31 -5.33 -11.36
N ALA A 64 -1.32 -4.86 -10.61
CA ALA A 64 -0.01 -5.50 -10.51
C ALA A 64 0.60 -5.41 -9.11
N THR A 65 1.43 -6.40 -8.78
CA THR A 65 2.20 -6.43 -7.53
C THR A 65 3.66 -6.72 -7.83
N ILE A 66 4.55 -6.01 -7.14
CA ILE A 66 5.99 -6.25 -7.16
C ILE A 66 6.41 -6.71 -5.77
N ILE A 67 7.07 -7.86 -5.71
CA ILE A 67 7.65 -8.43 -4.50
C ILE A 67 9.14 -8.71 -4.67
N ARG A 68 9.85 -8.75 -3.55
CA ARG A 68 11.20 -9.28 -3.45
C ARG A 68 11.15 -10.72 -2.94
N GLN A 69 11.86 -11.60 -3.63
CA GLN A 69 12.23 -12.95 -3.20
C GLN A 69 13.74 -13.01 -2.93
N SER A 70 14.23 -14.10 -2.33
CA SER A 70 15.66 -14.31 -2.08
C SER A 70 16.54 -14.18 -3.32
N SER A 71 16.06 -14.64 -4.48
CA SER A 71 16.84 -14.70 -5.73
C SER A 71 16.54 -13.58 -6.72
N GLN A 72 15.39 -12.90 -6.62
CA GLN A 72 14.91 -12.00 -7.66
C GLN A 72 13.78 -11.06 -7.21
N LEU A 73 13.47 -10.07 -8.05
CA LEU A 73 12.22 -9.31 -8.00
C LEU A 73 11.17 -9.96 -8.91
N VAL A 74 10.01 -10.28 -8.34
CA VAL A 74 8.88 -10.86 -9.08
C VAL A 74 7.81 -9.80 -9.25
N GLN A 75 7.24 -9.75 -10.46
CA GLN A 75 6.13 -8.87 -10.78
C GLN A 75 5.01 -9.70 -11.39
N THR A 76 3.80 -9.55 -10.87
CA THR A 76 2.60 -10.30 -11.26
C THR A 76 1.50 -9.34 -11.72
N GLY A 77 0.46 -9.86 -12.36
CA GLY A 77 -0.68 -9.07 -12.82
C GLY A 77 -0.48 -8.40 -14.18
N SER A 78 -1.19 -7.30 -14.42
CA SER A 78 -1.09 -6.47 -15.62
C SER A 78 -0.45 -5.12 -15.28
N PRO A 79 0.89 -5.00 -15.39
CA PRO A 79 1.61 -3.80 -14.98
C PRO A 79 1.41 -2.65 -15.96
N ASP A 80 1.03 -1.48 -15.44
CA ASP A 80 1.03 -0.22 -16.18
C ASP A 80 2.46 0.27 -16.47
N HIS A 81 2.59 1.38 -17.19
CA HIS A 81 3.88 1.95 -17.57
C HIS A 81 4.76 2.31 -16.35
N PHE A 82 4.15 2.72 -15.25
CA PHE A 82 4.88 3.04 -14.03
C PHE A 82 5.43 1.77 -13.37
N PHE A 83 4.61 0.73 -13.22
CA PHE A 83 5.06 -0.58 -12.71
C PHE A 83 6.15 -1.20 -13.59
N GLN A 84 6.03 -1.10 -14.91
CA GLN A 84 7.09 -1.53 -15.82
C GLN A 84 8.39 -0.74 -15.61
N TYR A 85 8.30 0.57 -15.39
CA TYR A 85 9.46 1.40 -15.10
C TYR A 85 10.13 1.02 -13.77
N LEU A 86 9.37 0.76 -12.71
CA LEU A 86 9.89 0.38 -11.39
C LEU A 86 10.79 -0.87 -11.40
N LYS A 87 10.64 -1.74 -12.41
CA LYS A 87 11.46 -2.95 -12.61
C LYS A 87 12.54 -2.80 -13.70
N SER A 88 12.58 -1.67 -14.39
CA SER A 88 13.53 -1.43 -15.48
C SER A 88 14.95 -1.18 -14.96
N GLU A 89 15.98 -1.34 -15.80
CA GLU A 89 17.37 -1.02 -15.39
C GLU A 89 17.55 0.45 -14.99
N ASP A 90 16.70 1.33 -15.55
CA ASP A 90 16.67 2.76 -15.29
C ASP A 90 16.07 3.13 -13.93
N CYS A 91 15.37 2.20 -13.25
CA CYS A 91 14.80 2.39 -11.92
C CYS A 91 15.07 1.16 -11.07
N GLN A 92 15.85 1.31 -10.02
CA GLN A 92 16.24 0.16 -9.21
C GLN A 92 15.41 0.09 -7.94
N VAL A 93 14.07 0.05 -8.02
CA VAL A 93 13.25 -0.16 -6.81
C VAL A 93 13.81 -1.34 -6.03
N PRO A 94 14.08 -1.17 -4.72
CA PRO A 94 13.60 -0.14 -3.81
C PRO A 94 14.54 1.06 -3.61
N ASN A 95 15.61 1.20 -4.40
CA ASN A 95 16.62 2.24 -4.24
C ASN A 95 16.12 3.65 -4.62
N GLU A 96 14.97 3.75 -5.29
CA GLU A 96 14.33 5.04 -5.60
C GLU A 96 13.08 5.27 -4.75
N HIS A 97 13.03 6.45 -4.12
CA HIS A 97 11.87 6.94 -3.38
C HIS A 97 10.90 7.62 -4.35
N ILE A 98 10.14 6.81 -5.10
CA ILE A 98 9.23 7.26 -6.15
C ILE A 98 7.81 6.71 -5.93
N ALA A 99 6.79 7.53 -6.22
CA ALA A 99 5.40 7.16 -6.17
C ALA A 99 4.59 7.83 -7.29
N GLN A 100 3.43 7.26 -7.62
CA GLN A 100 2.52 7.76 -8.63
C GLN A 100 1.08 7.78 -8.10
N THR A 101 0.36 8.87 -8.35
CA THR A 101 -1.09 8.99 -8.05
C THR A 101 -1.95 8.42 -9.17
N LEU A 102 -3.25 8.23 -8.95
CA LEU A 102 -4.18 7.77 -9.99
C LEU A 102 -4.25 8.72 -11.21
N SER A 103 -4.00 10.02 -11.03
CA SER A 103 -3.90 10.98 -12.14
C SER A 103 -2.55 10.98 -12.88
N GLU A 104 -1.76 9.91 -12.74
CA GLU A 104 -0.45 9.68 -13.36
C GLU A 104 0.70 10.61 -12.97
N LYS A 105 0.45 11.62 -12.13
CA LYS A 105 1.51 12.46 -11.54
C LYS A 105 2.48 11.61 -10.74
N VAL A 106 3.75 11.99 -10.77
CA VAL A 106 4.84 11.27 -10.12
C VAL A 106 5.53 12.16 -9.12
N ALA A 107 5.79 11.65 -7.91
CA ALA A 107 6.71 12.27 -6.96
C ALA A 107 7.95 11.41 -6.80
N ALA A 108 9.13 12.03 -6.75
CA ALA A 108 10.38 11.35 -6.51
C ALA A 108 11.30 12.18 -5.61
N PHE A 109 12.02 11.50 -4.72
CA PHE A 109 13.15 12.08 -3.99
C PHE A 109 14.46 11.56 -4.58
N LYS A 110 15.24 12.46 -5.18
CA LYS A 110 16.51 12.15 -5.84
C LYS A 110 17.50 13.29 -5.63
N SER A 111 18.75 12.95 -5.32
CA SER A 111 19.82 13.94 -5.08
C SER A 111 19.41 15.03 -4.08
N ASP A 112 18.86 14.61 -2.94
CA ASP A 112 18.40 15.48 -1.85
C ASP A 112 17.28 16.47 -2.23
N THR A 113 16.60 16.24 -3.35
CA THR A 113 15.50 17.07 -3.82
C THR A 113 14.24 16.25 -3.97
N LEU A 114 13.16 16.68 -3.30
CA LEU A 114 11.81 16.14 -3.49
C LEU A 114 11.13 16.93 -4.62
N SER A 115 10.73 16.22 -5.68
CA SER A 115 10.13 16.84 -6.88
C SER A 115 8.86 16.10 -7.30
N THR A 116 7.92 16.87 -7.87
CA THR A 116 6.70 16.33 -8.48
C THR A 116 6.67 16.64 -9.96
N TYR A 117 6.16 15.70 -10.75
CA TYR A 117 6.12 15.71 -12.20
C TYR A 117 4.70 15.40 -12.65
N GLU A 118 4.26 16.02 -13.74
CA GLU A 118 2.93 15.77 -14.32
C GLU A 118 2.74 14.33 -14.82
N SER A 119 3.83 13.65 -15.15
CA SER A 119 3.80 12.25 -15.59
C SER A 119 5.17 11.59 -15.45
N LEU A 120 5.18 10.27 -15.63
CA LEU A 120 6.42 9.49 -15.69
C LEU A 120 7.36 9.94 -16.83
N ASP A 121 6.82 10.31 -17.99
CA ASP A 121 7.64 10.81 -19.10
C ASP A 121 8.34 12.13 -18.75
N LYS A 122 7.67 12.99 -17.97
CA LYS A 122 8.27 14.24 -17.48
C LYS A 122 9.37 13.95 -16.46
N TYR A 123 9.14 13.02 -15.53
CA TYR A 123 10.17 12.55 -14.61
C TYR A 123 11.42 12.05 -15.36
N LYS A 124 11.23 11.16 -16.34
CA LYS A 124 12.34 10.59 -17.13
C LYS A 124 13.11 11.61 -17.97
N SER A 125 12.46 12.69 -18.40
CA SER A 125 13.14 13.77 -19.15
C SER A 125 13.89 14.78 -18.27
N GLY A 126 13.79 14.68 -16.93
CA GLY A 126 14.54 15.51 -15.99
C GLY A 126 14.06 16.96 -15.89
N ILE A 127 12.86 17.27 -16.40
CA ILE A 127 12.26 18.60 -16.33
C ILE A 127 11.24 18.61 -15.18
N PRO A 128 11.56 19.19 -14.00
CA PRO A 128 10.57 19.39 -12.95
C PRO A 128 9.57 20.45 -13.42
N ILE A 129 8.28 20.14 -13.40
CA ILE A 129 7.23 21.14 -13.64
C ILE A 129 6.14 20.90 -12.60
N ILE A 130 5.93 21.89 -11.73
CA ILE A 130 4.68 22.39 -11.10
C ILE A 130 4.97 22.96 -9.69
N ILE A 131 5.82 22.35 -8.86
CA ILE A 131 5.90 22.70 -7.41
C ILE A 131 7.28 23.23 -7.05
N ASP A 132 7.32 24.37 -6.34
CA ASP A 132 8.53 24.99 -5.81
C ASP A 132 9.25 23.97 -4.92
N SER A 133 10.48 23.61 -5.30
CA SER A 133 11.27 22.60 -4.61
C SER A 133 11.50 23.02 -3.17
N THR A 134 10.76 22.42 -2.23
CA THR A 134 11.12 22.53 -0.82
C THR A 134 12.35 21.65 -0.62
N ALA A 135 13.43 22.21 -0.11
CA ALA A 135 14.56 21.41 0.35
C ALA A 135 14.06 20.56 1.53
N VAL A 136 13.67 19.32 1.22
CA VAL A 136 13.28 18.31 2.21
C VAL A 136 14.48 17.39 2.36
N GLU A 137 15.23 17.56 3.44
CA GLU A 137 16.39 16.71 3.71
C GLU A 137 15.94 15.33 4.20
N ASP A 138 16.76 14.31 3.92
CA ASP A 138 16.66 12.99 4.54
C ASP A 138 15.32 12.25 4.34
N VAL A 139 14.71 12.30 3.17
CA VAL A 139 13.53 11.45 2.87
C VAL A 139 13.92 9.97 2.93
N LYS A 140 13.18 9.20 3.74
CA LYS A 140 13.26 7.73 3.90
C LYS A 140 12.33 7.00 2.94
N ASN A 141 11.17 7.58 2.62
CA ASN A 141 10.20 6.97 1.72
C ASN A 141 9.26 8.02 1.10
N VAL A 142 8.83 7.78 -0.14
CA VAL A 142 7.76 8.51 -0.82
C VAL A 142 6.68 7.52 -1.25
N ILE A 143 5.45 7.76 -0.83
CA ILE A 143 4.27 6.98 -1.22
C ILE A 143 3.19 7.90 -1.79
N ALA A 144 2.17 7.31 -2.41
CA ALA A 144 1.02 8.03 -2.92
C ALA A 144 -0.26 7.25 -2.62
N ASN A 145 -1.37 7.98 -2.53
CA ASN A 145 -2.70 7.44 -2.77
C ASN A 145 -3.21 7.99 -4.12
N ASP A 146 -4.52 7.92 -4.38
CA ASP A 146 -5.08 8.29 -5.69
C ASP A 146 -4.90 9.79 -6.01
N THR A 147 -4.69 10.64 -5.01
CA THR A 147 -4.73 12.11 -5.17
C THR A 147 -3.62 12.89 -4.47
N SER A 148 -2.89 12.24 -3.58
CA SER A 148 -1.91 12.87 -2.70
C SER A 148 -0.65 12.02 -2.58
N PHE A 149 0.45 12.69 -2.30
CA PHE A 149 1.75 12.13 -2.01
C PHE A 149 2.09 12.36 -0.53
N TYR A 150 2.94 11.47 -0.01
CA TYR A 150 3.47 11.57 1.34
C TYR A 150 4.95 11.24 1.34
N ALA A 151 5.73 12.02 2.08
CA ALA A 151 7.14 11.75 2.31
C ALA A 151 7.38 11.51 3.80
N LEU A 152 7.98 10.38 4.15
CA LEU A 152 8.50 10.11 5.49
C LEU A 152 9.98 10.45 5.52
N THR A 153 10.41 11.31 6.44
CA THR A 153 11.83 11.62 6.65
C THR A 153 12.50 10.63 7.61
N LYS A 154 13.84 10.54 7.61
CA LYS A 154 14.60 9.74 8.58
C LYS A 154 14.44 10.23 10.02
N SER A 155 14.09 11.51 10.19
CA SER A 155 13.77 12.10 11.49
C SER A 155 12.38 11.73 12.04
N GLY A 156 11.55 11.05 11.24
CA GLY A 156 10.21 10.64 11.65
C GLY A 156 9.10 11.66 11.34
N LYS A 157 9.39 12.76 10.63
CA LYS A 157 8.37 13.70 10.14
C LYS A 157 7.68 13.17 8.87
N VAL A 158 6.38 13.46 8.74
CA VAL A 158 5.58 13.18 7.55
C VAL A 158 5.20 14.49 6.87
N LEU A 159 5.46 14.58 5.57
CA LEU A 159 4.99 15.67 4.72
C LEU A 159 3.92 15.16 3.77
N SER A 160 2.95 16.00 3.41
CA SER A 160 1.92 15.70 2.42
C SER A 160 1.71 16.84 1.43
N TRP A 161 1.35 16.48 0.20
CA TRP A 161 0.94 17.41 -0.87
C TRP A 161 0.12 16.67 -1.92
N GLY A 162 -0.67 17.38 -2.72
CA GLY A 162 -1.57 16.75 -3.67
C GLY A 162 -2.62 17.68 -4.24
N ASP A 163 -3.74 17.09 -4.65
CA ASP A 163 -4.84 17.79 -5.28
C ASP A 163 -5.69 18.57 -4.26
N VAL A 164 -5.76 19.89 -4.42
CA VAL A 164 -6.56 20.81 -3.60
C VAL A 164 -8.06 20.49 -3.58
N ARG A 165 -8.57 19.69 -4.52
CA ARG A 165 -9.97 19.23 -4.54
C ARG A 165 -10.23 18.09 -3.54
N HIS A 166 -9.16 17.48 -3.01
CA HIS A 166 -9.18 16.29 -2.17
C HIS A 166 -8.43 16.52 -0.85
N GLN A 167 -8.62 17.68 -0.22
CA GLN A 167 -7.85 18.14 0.94
C GLN A 167 -7.89 17.18 2.13
N ASN A 168 -8.98 16.43 2.32
CA ASN A 168 -9.07 15.45 3.40
C ASN A 168 -7.97 14.38 3.30
N SER A 169 -7.51 14.04 2.10
CA SER A 169 -6.39 13.11 1.94
C SER A 169 -5.09 13.65 2.56
N LEU A 170 -4.91 14.98 2.69
CA LEU A 170 -3.62 15.55 3.07
C LEU A 170 -3.27 15.39 4.55
N GLY A 171 -4.24 15.12 5.43
CA GLY A 171 -3.95 14.95 6.86
C GLY A 171 -3.58 16.24 7.57
N ARG A 172 -3.95 17.40 7.02
CA ARG A 172 -3.62 18.72 7.57
C ARG A 172 -4.59 19.78 7.03
N GLU A 173 -4.70 20.89 7.75
CA GLU A 173 -5.42 22.05 7.25
C GLU A 173 -4.68 22.66 6.04
N VAL A 174 -5.43 23.02 4.99
CA VAL A 174 -4.91 23.70 3.80
C VAL A 174 -5.18 25.19 3.92
N ASN A 175 -4.12 26.00 3.89
CA ASN A 175 -4.19 27.46 3.95
C ASN A 175 -2.97 28.08 3.22
N GLU A 176 -2.78 29.40 3.32
CA GLU A 176 -1.68 30.10 2.65
C GLU A 176 -0.29 29.64 3.12
N ASP A 177 -0.13 29.29 4.40
CA ASP A 177 1.12 28.80 5.00
C ASP A 177 1.34 27.30 4.78
N SER A 178 0.25 26.56 4.49
CA SER A 178 0.26 25.13 4.21
C SER A 178 -0.52 24.80 2.92
N PRO A 179 -0.03 25.22 1.72
CA PRO A 179 -0.73 24.97 0.47
C PRO A 179 -0.89 23.47 0.16
N ALA A 180 -1.96 23.10 -0.53
CA ALA A 180 -2.24 21.70 -0.86
C ALA A 180 -1.21 21.10 -1.82
N ASP A 181 -0.71 21.89 -2.77
CA ASP A 181 0.18 21.47 -3.84
C ASP A 181 1.66 21.64 -3.49
N VAL A 182 2.01 21.93 -2.24
CA VAL A 182 3.40 22.03 -1.77
C VAL A 182 3.65 21.01 -0.65
N PRO A 183 4.78 20.29 -0.61
CA PRO A 183 5.13 19.43 0.52
C PRO A 183 5.17 20.23 1.82
N CYS A 184 4.20 19.98 2.71
CA CYS A 184 4.14 20.59 4.04
C CYS A 184 4.03 19.51 5.11
N VAL A 185 4.59 19.79 6.29
CA VAL A 185 4.57 18.87 7.43
C VAL A 185 3.13 18.69 7.93
N ILE A 186 2.79 17.46 8.30
CA ILE A 186 1.58 17.15 9.06
C ILE A 186 1.90 17.39 10.54
N GLU A 187 1.59 18.59 11.04
CA GLU A 187 1.99 19.03 12.38
C GLU A 187 1.34 18.19 13.50
N ASP A 188 0.13 17.66 13.28
CA ASP A 188 -0.53 16.80 14.26
C ASP A 188 0.27 15.52 14.54
N LEU A 189 1.03 15.02 13.56
CA LEU A 189 1.94 13.86 13.69
C LEU A 189 3.35 14.25 14.15
N ALA A 190 3.64 15.54 14.31
CA ALA A 190 4.92 16.06 14.79
C ALA A 190 4.83 16.67 16.20
N SER A 191 3.63 16.64 16.80
CA SER A 191 3.33 17.21 18.11
C SER A 191 3.67 16.24 19.25
N ASP A 192 4.11 16.78 20.40
CA ASP A 192 4.27 16.01 21.65
C ASP A 192 2.91 15.42 22.08
N PRO A 193 2.79 14.11 22.35
CA PRO A 193 3.84 13.15 22.69
C PRO A 193 4.42 12.29 21.56
N ILE A 194 4.06 12.54 20.30
CA ILE A 194 4.49 11.69 19.18
C ILE A 194 5.99 11.85 18.93
N THR A 195 6.77 10.82 19.27
CA THR A 195 8.24 10.82 19.12
C THR A 195 8.73 10.48 17.71
N GLY A 196 7.83 10.51 16.72
CA GLY A 196 8.12 10.33 15.31
C GLY A 196 7.47 9.10 14.69
N ILE A 197 7.44 9.08 13.36
CA ILE A 197 6.78 8.06 12.55
C ILE A 197 7.80 7.05 12.00
N LYS A 198 7.51 5.74 12.13
CA LYS A 198 8.36 4.67 11.59
C LYS A 198 7.88 4.12 10.24
N LYS A 199 6.57 4.15 9.98
CA LYS A 199 5.93 3.66 8.76
C LYS A 199 4.77 4.56 8.34
N ILE A 200 4.62 4.73 7.03
CA ILE A 200 3.43 5.31 6.39
C ILE A 200 2.87 4.31 5.36
N SER A 201 1.56 4.33 5.17
CA SER A 201 0.86 3.54 4.14
C SER A 201 -0.36 4.34 3.64
N ALA A 202 -0.67 4.22 2.36
CA ALA A 202 -1.75 4.98 1.74
C ALA A 202 -2.34 4.21 0.56
N GLY A 203 -3.63 4.41 0.31
CA GLY A 203 -4.39 3.76 -0.74
C GLY A 203 -5.76 4.45 -0.92
N GLY A 204 -6.27 4.47 -2.16
CA GLY A 204 -7.51 5.19 -2.48
C GLY A 204 -7.44 6.66 -2.06
N TYR A 205 -8.26 7.05 -1.09
CA TYR A 205 -8.26 8.41 -0.52
C TYR A 205 -7.82 8.44 0.95
N ILE A 206 -7.20 7.36 1.44
CA ILE A 206 -6.86 7.15 2.84
C ILE A 206 -5.35 7.11 2.97
N ALA A 207 -4.85 7.58 4.11
CA ALA A 207 -3.47 7.38 4.52
C ALA A 207 -3.41 7.14 6.03
N GLY A 208 -2.31 6.55 6.45
CA GLY A 208 -2.02 6.34 7.86
C GLY A 208 -0.55 6.40 8.16
N ALA A 209 -0.26 6.57 9.44
CA ALA A 209 1.08 6.66 10.00
C ALA A 209 1.15 5.83 11.29
N LEU A 210 2.24 5.10 11.45
CA LEU A 210 2.54 4.32 12.66
C LEU A 210 3.70 4.97 13.40
N THR A 211 3.48 5.33 14.65
CA THR A 211 4.48 5.99 15.51
C THR A 211 5.57 5.02 15.97
N ASN A 212 6.67 5.57 16.47
CA ASN A 212 7.70 4.79 17.16
C ASN A 212 7.18 4.07 18.42
N GLU A 213 6.11 4.61 19.02
CA GLU A 213 5.43 4.09 20.21
C GLU A 213 4.35 3.05 19.92
N ASN A 214 4.14 2.68 18.64
CA ASN A 214 3.16 1.70 18.19
C ASN A 214 1.70 2.19 18.14
N ASP A 215 1.50 3.50 18.11
CA ASP A 215 0.17 4.09 17.87
C ASP A 215 -0.08 4.25 16.37
N LEU A 216 -1.27 3.87 15.94
CA LEU A 216 -1.73 4.04 14.56
C LEU A 216 -2.60 5.28 14.44
N TYR A 217 -2.27 6.14 13.49
CA TYR A 217 -3.09 7.29 13.09
C TYR A 217 -3.56 7.09 11.65
N VAL A 218 -4.82 7.42 11.38
CA VAL A 218 -5.42 7.30 10.05
C VAL A 218 -6.22 8.56 9.74
N TRP A 219 -6.17 8.99 8.48
CA TRP A 219 -6.93 10.13 7.97
C TRP A 219 -7.30 9.89 6.51
N GLY A 220 -8.14 10.78 5.99
CA GLY A 220 -8.50 10.80 4.59
C GLY A 220 -9.99 10.71 4.35
N GLY A 221 -10.31 10.24 3.15
CA GLY A 221 -11.67 10.11 2.68
C GLY A 221 -12.01 11.10 1.58
N ARG A 222 -13.07 10.77 0.85
CA ARG A 222 -13.58 11.57 -0.26
C ARG A 222 -14.98 12.04 0.09
N GLN A 223 -15.23 13.33 -0.11
CA GLN A 223 -16.56 13.94 0.05
C GLN A 223 -17.64 13.08 -0.63
N GLY A 224 -18.65 12.65 0.14
CA GLY A 224 -19.76 11.82 -0.33
C GLY A 224 -19.46 10.33 -0.52
N GLN A 225 -18.31 9.85 -0.05
CA GLN A 225 -17.95 8.43 -0.04
C GLN A 225 -17.75 7.96 1.40
N GLU A 226 -18.28 6.78 1.72
CA GLU A 226 -18.06 6.15 3.03
C GLU A 226 -16.58 5.78 3.22
N THR A 227 -16.11 5.98 4.45
CA THR A 227 -14.77 5.63 4.91
C THR A 227 -14.82 4.36 5.76
N PRO A 228 -13.71 3.59 5.87
CA PRO A 228 -13.66 2.38 6.69
C PRO A 228 -13.94 2.63 8.17
N LEU A 229 -13.59 3.82 8.66
CA LEU A 229 -13.85 4.27 10.02
C LEU A 229 -14.95 5.33 9.99
N PRO A 230 -16.02 5.20 10.81
CA PRO A 230 -17.17 6.13 10.80
C PRO A 230 -16.82 7.59 11.03
N ASP A 231 -15.85 7.85 11.91
CA ASP A 231 -15.45 9.21 12.32
C ASP A 231 -14.18 9.70 11.61
N MET A 232 -13.76 9.02 10.53
CA MET A 232 -12.55 9.40 9.78
C MET A 232 -12.69 10.80 9.20
N SER A 233 -11.68 11.62 9.45
CA SER A 233 -11.62 13.00 9.02
C SER A 233 -10.43 13.28 8.11
N GLY A 234 -10.29 14.53 7.67
CA GLY A 234 -9.10 15.00 6.95
C GLY A 234 -7.88 15.23 7.82
N ILE A 235 -7.95 14.91 9.11
CA ILE A 235 -6.92 15.11 10.13
C ILE A 235 -6.56 13.73 10.73
N PRO A 236 -5.28 13.45 11.06
CA PRO A 236 -4.87 12.19 11.66
C PRO A 236 -5.53 11.95 13.02
N ASP A 237 -6.32 10.88 13.09
CA ASP A 237 -6.97 10.43 14.31
C ASP A 237 -6.40 9.07 14.75
N SER A 238 -6.19 8.92 16.07
CA SER A 238 -5.67 7.68 16.65
C SER A 238 -6.68 6.54 16.53
N VAL A 239 -6.22 5.36 16.16
CA VAL A 239 -7.01 4.15 16.02
C VAL A 239 -6.73 3.21 17.18
N ASP A 240 -7.78 2.86 17.94
CA ASP A 240 -7.72 1.84 18.98
C ASP A 240 -8.20 0.48 18.44
N ILE A 241 -7.41 -0.57 18.70
CA ILE A 241 -7.71 -1.96 18.36
C ILE A 241 -7.70 -2.78 19.64
N GLU A 242 -8.83 -2.79 20.34
CA GLU A 242 -8.99 -3.54 21.60
C GLU A 242 -7.90 -3.22 22.65
N GLY A 243 -7.40 -1.98 22.68
CA GLY A 243 -6.34 -1.54 23.60
C GLY A 243 -4.95 -2.10 23.30
N GLU A 244 -4.71 -2.63 22.10
CA GLU A 244 -3.40 -3.16 21.71
C GLU A 244 -2.52 -2.16 20.95
N ASP A 245 -1.23 -2.22 21.24
CA ASP A 245 -0.17 -1.61 20.43
C ASP A 245 -0.11 -2.24 19.03
N ILE A 246 0.21 -1.42 18.03
CA ILE A 246 0.26 -1.82 16.62
C ILE A 246 1.68 -2.18 16.18
N LEU A 247 1.86 -3.42 15.75
CA LEU A 247 3.11 -3.91 15.19
C LEU A 247 3.31 -3.41 13.75
N ASP A 248 2.27 -3.56 12.92
CA ASP A 248 2.32 -3.17 11.51
C ASP A 248 0.93 -2.88 10.95
N PHE A 249 0.83 -2.16 9.82
CA PHE A 249 -0.45 -1.85 9.17
C PHE A 249 -0.30 -1.65 7.65
N GLY A 250 -1.42 -1.73 6.94
CA GLY A 250 -1.51 -1.44 5.51
C GLY A 250 -2.86 -0.82 5.16
N VAL A 251 -2.83 0.11 4.20
CA VAL A 251 -4.01 0.83 3.70
C VAL A 251 -4.23 0.46 2.24
N GLY A 252 -5.45 0.03 1.89
CA GLY A 252 -5.88 -0.17 0.51
C GLY A 252 -6.83 0.93 0.02
N ASP A 253 -7.58 0.68 -1.06
CA ASP A 253 -8.53 1.64 -1.64
C ASP A 253 -9.51 2.17 -0.60
N ARG A 254 -10.17 1.23 0.10
CA ARG A 254 -11.20 1.50 1.11
C ARG A 254 -11.22 0.44 2.20
N HIS A 255 -10.06 -0.11 2.53
CA HIS A 255 -9.92 -1.05 3.63
C HIS A 255 -8.58 -0.86 4.32
N ILE A 256 -8.52 -1.28 5.57
CA ILE A 256 -7.30 -1.20 6.38
C ILE A 256 -7.05 -2.58 6.98
N VAL A 257 -5.79 -2.99 6.95
CA VAL A 257 -5.29 -4.21 7.59
C VAL A 257 -4.30 -3.82 8.68
N VAL A 258 -4.46 -4.38 9.87
CA VAL A 258 -3.66 -4.06 11.06
C VAL A 258 -3.15 -5.35 11.68
N LEU A 259 -1.89 -5.32 12.11
CA LEU A 259 -1.24 -6.39 12.86
C LEU A 259 -0.87 -5.83 14.24
N THR A 260 -1.41 -6.42 15.30
CA THR A 260 -1.10 -6.00 16.67
C THR A 260 0.20 -6.62 17.17
N MET A 261 0.75 -6.08 18.26
CA MET A 261 1.93 -6.63 18.95
C MET A 261 1.72 -8.06 19.48
N SER A 262 0.46 -8.49 19.66
CA SER A 262 0.11 -9.89 19.96
C SER A 262 0.04 -10.79 18.72
N HIS A 263 0.49 -10.31 17.55
CA HIS A 263 0.47 -11.02 16.28
C HIS A 263 -0.95 -11.36 15.78
N ARG A 264 -1.97 -10.58 16.17
CA ARG A 264 -3.36 -10.73 15.71
C ARG A 264 -3.61 -9.84 14.49
N LEU A 265 -4.32 -10.39 13.51
CA LEU A 265 -4.66 -9.70 12.27
C LEU A 265 -6.07 -9.15 12.34
N TRP A 266 -6.20 -7.85 12.10
CA TRP A 266 -7.46 -7.11 12.13
C TRP A 266 -7.71 -6.42 10.80
N VAL A 267 -8.97 -6.38 10.39
CA VAL A 267 -9.41 -5.75 9.14
C VAL A 267 -10.66 -4.91 9.36
N ILE A 268 -10.82 -3.88 8.52
CA ILE A 268 -12.02 -3.04 8.47
C ILE A 268 -12.20 -2.45 7.07
N GLY A 269 -13.44 -2.12 6.72
CA GLY A 269 -13.83 -1.43 5.49
C GLY A 269 -14.31 -2.36 4.38
N ASN A 270 -14.04 -1.94 3.15
CA ASN A 270 -14.57 -2.54 1.96
C ASN A 270 -14.04 -3.95 1.74
N ASN A 271 -14.93 -4.86 1.36
CA ASN A 271 -14.61 -6.26 1.16
C ASN A 271 -15.29 -6.84 -0.08
N SER A 272 -15.73 -6.02 -1.03
CA SER A 272 -16.50 -6.51 -2.18
C SER A 272 -15.73 -7.48 -3.08
N ASN A 273 -14.40 -7.51 -2.97
CA ASN A 273 -13.51 -8.43 -3.69
C ASN A 273 -12.77 -9.39 -2.75
N GLY A 274 -13.19 -9.54 -1.49
CA GLY A 274 -12.52 -10.41 -0.52
C GLY A 274 -11.26 -9.82 0.10
N GLN A 275 -11.02 -8.51 -0.06
CA GLN A 275 -9.78 -7.85 0.39
C GLN A 275 -9.58 -7.79 1.91
N CYS A 276 -10.62 -8.10 2.70
CA CYS A 276 -10.52 -8.31 4.15
C CYS A 276 -10.20 -9.77 4.52
N GLY A 277 -10.31 -10.72 3.58
CA GLY A 277 -9.90 -12.12 3.78
C GLY A 277 -10.69 -12.90 4.82
N ASP A 278 -11.91 -12.46 5.15
CA ASP A 278 -12.75 -13.06 6.19
C ASP A 278 -13.61 -14.25 5.70
N GLY A 279 -13.47 -14.62 4.43
CA GLY A 279 -14.26 -15.65 3.75
C GLY A 279 -15.63 -15.19 3.28
N SER A 280 -15.88 -13.88 3.25
CA SER A 280 -17.08 -13.26 2.70
C SER A 280 -16.71 -12.10 1.77
N ASN A 281 -17.72 -11.54 1.10
CA ASN A 281 -17.58 -10.29 0.34
C ASN A 281 -18.43 -9.15 0.93
N ASN A 282 -18.73 -9.22 2.23
CA ASN A 282 -19.53 -8.23 2.94
C ASN A 282 -18.65 -7.14 3.54
N GLU A 283 -19.09 -5.88 3.45
CA GLU A 283 -18.46 -4.74 4.11
C GLU A 283 -18.23 -5.02 5.61
N ILE A 284 -17.03 -4.66 6.10
CA ILE A 284 -16.63 -4.84 7.50
C ILE A 284 -16.73 -3.48 8.20
N GLY A 285 -17.89 -3.19 8.78
CA GLY A 285 -18.17 -1.88 9.39
C GLY A 285 -17.56 -1.62 10.77
N ALA A 286 -16.86 -2.60 11.34
CA ALA A 286 -16.14 -2.50 12.61
C ALA A 286 -14.95 -3.46 12.60
N TRP A 287 -13.91 -3.18 13.39
CA TRP A 287 -12.71 -4.01 13.47
C TRP A 287 -13.05 -5.49 13.66
N LYS A 288 -12.55 -6.33 12.76
CA LYS A 288 -12.77 -7.77 12.77
C LYS A 288 -11.45 -8.50 12.77
N GLU A 289 -11.27 -9.40 13.73
CA GLU A 289 -10.12 -10.30 13.75
C GLU A 289 -10.27 -11.38 12.66
N VAL A 290 -9.18 -11.62 11.92
CA VAL A 290 -9.09 -12.65 10.87
C VAL A 290 -8.01 -13.66 11.26
N ILE A 291 -8.39 -14.93 11.34
CA ILE A 291 -7.50 -16.01 11.77
C ILE A 291 -6.97 -16.75 10.54
N LEU A 292 -5.65 -16.76 10.37
CA LEU A 292 -4.97 -17.60 9.38
C LEU A 292 -4.76 -19.02 9.95
N PRO A 293 -4.83 -20.07 9.12
CA PRO A 293 -4.60 -21.44 9.55
C PRO A 293 -3.09 -21.71 9.68
N LEU A 294 -2.47 -21.12 10.70
CA LEU A 294 -1.03 -21.20 10.95
C LEU A 294 -0.66 -22.45 11.73
N ASP A 295 0.47 -23.06 11.40
CA ASP A 295 1.05 -24.16 12.17
C ASP A 295 1.61 -23.64 13.51
N LYS A 296 1.78 -24.54 14.47
CA LYS A 296 2.35 -24.19 15.76
C LYS A 296 3.77 -23.63 15.56
N GLY A 297 4.03 -22.46 16.17
CA GLY A 297 5.30 -21.75 16.05
C GLY A 297 5.32 -20.67 14.96
N GLN A 298 4.34 -20.66 14.06
CA GLN A 298 4.20 -19.63 13.05
C GLN A 298 3.44 -18.42 13.57
N LYS A 299 3.79 -17.25 13.06
CA LYS A 299 3.10 -15.99 13.38
C LYS A 299 3.17 -15.00 12.23
N ILE A 300 2.17 -14.13 12.15
CA ILE A 300 2.18 -13.02 11.20
C ILE A 300 3.18 -11.97 11.71
N VAL A 301 4.09 -11.52 10.85
CA VAL A 301 5.16 -10.58 11.21
C VAL A 301 5.08 -9.25 10.45
N LYS A 302 4.36 -9.19 9.33
CA LYS A 302 4.12 -7.96 8.56
C LYS A 302 2.80 -8.02 7.82
N VAL A 303 2.22 -6.85 7.54
CA VAL A 303 1.03 -6.71 6.70
C VAL A 303 1.16 -5.56 5.70
N TYR A 304 0.47 -5.70 4.57
CA TYR A 304 0.43 -4.69 3.51
C TYR A 304 -0.99 -4.59 2.95
N GLY A 305 -1.43 -3.37 2.68
CA GLY A 305 -2.60 -3.11 1.84
C GLY A 305 -2.14 -2.93 0.40
N GLY A 306 -2.73 -3.69 -0.52
CA GLY A 306 -2.73 -3.33 -1.93
C GLY A 306 -4.00 -2.55 -2.28
N TYR A 307 -4.23 -2.23 -3.56
CA TYR A 307 -5.39 -1.42 -3.93
C TYR A 307 -6.71 -2.09 -3.52
N LYS A 308 -6.97 -3.31 -3.98
CA LYS A 308 -8.13 -4.14 -3.55
C LYS A 308 -7.68 -5.50 -3.02
N THR A 309 -6.50 -5.53 -2.41
CA THR A 309 -5.86 -6.75 -1.94
C THR A 309 -5.24 -6.50 -0.57
N SER A 310 -5.02 -7.56 0.19
CA SER A 310 -4.24 -7.50 1.43
C SER A 310 -3.23 -8.62 1.45
N PHE A 311 -2.10 -8.36 2.09
CA PHE A 311 -1.00 -9.29 2.22
C PHE A 311 -0.58 -9.42 3.68
N ALA A 312 -0.18 -10.62 4.07
CA ALA A 312 0.40 -10.94 5.36
C ALA A 312 1.67 -11.78 5.16
N ILE A 313 2.76 -11.42 5.83
CA ILE A 313 3.97 -12.25 5.89
C ILE A 313 3.89 -13.08 7.16
N VAL A 314 3.99 -14.39 7.00
CA VAL A 314 4.09 -15.35 8.10
C VAL A 314 5.53 -15.83 8.19
N ASP A 315 6.05 -15.88 9.41
CA ASP A 315 7.38 -16.41 9.70
C ASP A 315 7.32 -17.40 10.88
N GLY A 316 8.35 -18.24 10.97
CA GLY A 316 8.44 -19.35 11.92
C GLY A 316 8.54 -20.72 11.23
N GLU A 317 9.16 -21.67 11.93
CA GLU A 317 9.22 -23.07 11.49
C GLU A 317 7.93 -23.79 11.93
N ALA A 318 7.33 -24.56 11.03
CA ALA A 318 6.20 -25.42 11.35
C ALA A 318 6.72 -26.63 12.16
N GLU A 319 6.24 -26.79 13.40
CA GLU A 319 6.51 -27.98 14.23
C GLU A 319 5.65 -29.20 13.84
#